data_AF-A0A9X9YCR3-F1
#
_entry.id   AF-A0A9X9YCR3-F1
#
_cell.length_a   1.000
_cell.length_b   1.000
_cell.length_c   1.000
_cell.angle_alpha   90.00
_cell.angle_beta   90.00
_cell.angle_gamma   90.00
#
_symmetry.space_group_name_H-M   'P 1'
#
loop_
_entity.id
_entity.type
_entity.pdbx_description
1 polymer ?
#
loop_
_entity_poly.entity_id
_entity_poly.type
_entity_poly.pdbx_seq_one_letter_code
_entity_poly.pdbx_strand_id
1 'polypeptide(L)'
;MLRGLGAHIRGANGENQAIIRFLKVANDTAIAVNQGGKRKGAVCAYLETWRVDIENSSQEYRLGAFEPAVGAVALTTSEPRQS
;
A
#
# COMPACT_ATOMS: atom_id res chain seq x y z
N MET A 1 1.80 13.16 0.98
CA MET A 1 0.62 12.52 1.59
C MET A 1 -0.23 11.91 0.47
N LEU A 2 -0.47 10.60 0.48
CA LEU A 2 -1.39 9.95 -0.47
C LEU A 2 -2.85 10.21 -0.06
N ARG A 3 -3.72 10.47 -1.04
CA ARG A 3 -5.16 10.66 -0.80
C ARG A 3 -5.81 9.31 -0.40
N GLY A 4 -6.88 9.37 0.38
CA GLY A 4 -7.65 8.17 0.78
C GLY A 4 -8.53 7.60 -0.34
N LEU A 5 -9.10 6.42 -0.10
CA LEU A 5 -10.06 5.76 -1.00
C LEU A 5 -11.25 6.69 -1.31
N GLY A 6 -11.74 6.69 -2.55
CA GLY A 6 -12.92 7.47 -2.94
C GLY A 6 -12.66 8.98 -3.13
N ALA A 7 -11.44 9.46 -2.85
CA ALA A 7 -11.11 10.86 -3.05
C ALA A 7 -11.20 11.25 -4.55
N HIS A 8 -11.91 12.34 -4.83
CA HIS A 8 -12.10 12.84 -6.19
C HIS A 8 -10.76 13.25 -6.83
N ILE A 9 -10.52 12.76 -8.05
CA ILE A 9 -9.35 13.11 -8.85
C ILE A 9 -9.78 14.11 -9.92
N ARG A 10 -9.37 15.37 -9.76
CA ARG A 10 -9.68 16.41 -10.75
C ARG A 10 -9.11 16.04 -12.12
N GLY A 11 -9.95 16.02 -13.16
CA GLY A 11 -9.55 15.73 -14.53
C GLY A 11 -9.49 14.25 -14.89
N ALA A 12 -9.79 13.34 -13.96
CA ALA A 12 -10.08 11.95 -14.24
C ALA A 12 -11.51 11.65 -13.81
N ASN A 13 -12.30 10.95 -14.64
CA ASN A 13 -13.67 10.55 -14.29
C ASN A 13 -13.68 9.33 -13.35
N GLY A 14 -12.70 9.26 -12.44
CA GLY A 14 -12.43 8.10 -11.61
C GLY A 14 -12.10 8.50 -10.17
N GLU A 15 -12.39 7.60 -9.26
CA GLU A 15 -12.10 7.76 -7.84
C GLU A 15 -10.70 7.25 -7.51
N ASN A 16 -10.09 7.84 -6.49
CA ASN A 16 -8.83 7.35 -5.98
C ASN A 16 -9.00 5.96 -5.36
N GLN A 17 -8.17 5.02 -5.79
CA GLN A 17 -8.20 3.64 -5.29
C GLN A 17 -7.17 3.41 -4.21
N ALA A 18 -7.09 4.36 -3.27
CA ALA A 18 -6.29 4.23 -2.06
C ALA A 18 -4.80 3.95 -2.30
N ILE A 19 -4.09 3.58 -1.23
CA ILE A 19 -2.69 3.18 -1.29
C ILE A 19 -2.45 1.82 -1.96
N ILE A 20 -3.47 0.98 -2.14
CA ILE A 20 -3.28 -0.39 -2.64
C ILE A 20 -2.63 -0.45 -4.03
N ARG A 21 -2.90 0.51 -4.92
CA ARG A 21 -2.23 0.60 -6.24
C ARG A 21 -0.71 0.78 -6.09
N PHE A 22 -0.28 1.57 -5.12
CA PHE A 22 1.13 1.81 -4.84
C PHE A 22 1.78 0.60 -4.18
N LEU A 23 1.05 -0.11 -3.31
CA LEU A 23 1.53 -1.36 -2.71
C LEU A 23 1.73 -2.44 -3.77
N LYS A 24 0.85 -2.54 -4.77
CA LYS A 24 1.01 -3.48 -5.90
C LYS A 24 2.27 -3.19 -6.71
N VAL A 25 2.51 -1.94 -7.08
CA VAL A 25 3.74 -1.54 -7.80
C VAL A 25 5.01 -1.83 -6.98
N ALA A 26 4.98 -1.51 -5.67
CA ALA A 26 6.10 -1.81 -4.78
C ALA A 26 6.33 -3.33 -4.66
N ASN A 27 5.26 -4.12 -4.62
CA ASN A 27 5.32 -5.57 -4.62
C ASN A 27 5.97 -6.13 -5.90
N ASP A 28 5.50 -5.68 -7.07
CA ASP A 28 6.03 -6.12 -8.36
C ASP A 28 7.51 -5.76 -8.51
N THR A 29 7.89 -4.57 -8.02
CA THR A 29 9.29 -4.14 -7.96
C THR A 29 10.12 -5.06 -7.06
N ALA A 30 9.60 -5.43 -5.88
CA ALA A 30 10.29 -6.33 -4.96
C ALA A 30 10.44 -7.75 -5.55
N ILE A 31 9.43 -8.25 -6.26
CA ILE A 31 9.52 -9.53 -6.98
C ILE A 31 10.57 -9.46 -8.09
N ALA A 32 10.61 -8.35 -8.85
CA ALA A 32 11.59 -8.15 -9.92
C ALA A 32 13.03 -8.09 -9.39
N VAL A 33 13.23 -7.55 -8.18
CA VAL A 33 14.54 -7.52 -7.50
C VAL A 33 14.77 -8.83 -6.77
N ASN A 34 15.06 -9.89 -7.52
CA ASN A 34 15.26 -11.23 -6.99
C ASN A 34 16.73 -11.65 -6.84
N GLN A 35 17.70 -10.73 -6.69
CA GLN A 35 19.16 -11.03 -6.55
C GLN A 35 19.66 -12.23 -7.39
N GLY A 36 19.23 -12.35 -8.65
CA GLY A 36 19.60 -13.46 -9.54
C GLY A 36 19.05 -14.83 -9.10
N GLY A 37 17.85 -14.86 -8.52
CA GLY A 37 17.16 -16.07 -8.03
C GLY A 37 17.58 -16.54 -6.63
N LYS A 38 18.58 -15.90 -5.98
CA LYS A 38 19.08 -16.33 -4.67
C LYS A 38 18.27 -15.84 -3.49
N ARG A 39 17.64 -14.66 -3.60
CA ARG A 39 16.84 -14.05 -2.53
C ARG A 39 15.67 -13.32 -3.16
N LYS A 40 14.45 -13.62 -2.70
CA LYS A 40 13.27 -12.82 -3.04
C LYS A 40 13.47 -11.41 -2.47
N GLY A 41 13.19 -10.38 -3.26
CA GLY A 41 13.14 -9.02 -2.72
C GLY A 41 12.03 -8.90 -1.69
N ALA A 42 12.24 -8.02 -0.72
CA ALA A 42 11.31 -7.80 0.37
C ALA A 42 11.12 -6.29 0.58
N VAL A 43 9.89 -5.88 0.89
CA VAL A 43 9.56 -4.48 1.20
C VAL A 43 8.67 -4.40 2.43
N CYS A 44 8.67 -3.24 3.09
CA CYS A 44 7.82 -2.96 4.25
C CYS A 44 7.08 -1.64 3.99
N ALA A 45 5.81 -1.58 4.37
CA ALA A 45 5.02 -0.36 4.30
C ALA A 45 4.62 0.09 5.70
N TYR A 46 4.66 1.40 5.95
CA TYR A 46 4.21 2.00 7.21
C TYR A 46 2.99 2.87 6.92
N LEU A 47 1.92 2.69 7.71
CA LEU A 47 0.69 3.45 7.56
C LEU A 47 0.23 4.01 8.90
N GLU A 48 -0.27 5.24 8.89
CA GLU A 48 -0.90 5.82 10.07
C GLU A 48 -2.25 5.14 10.37
N THR A 49 -2.55 4.87 11.64
CA THR A 49 -3.78 4.17 12.06
C THR A 49 -5.06 4.91 11.69
N TRP A 50 -5.00 6.23 11.58
CA TRP A 50 -6.15 7.08 11.27
C TRP A 50 -6.44 7.18 9.77
N ARG A 51 -5.73 6.42 8.93
CA ARG A 51 -5.97 6.45 7.48
C ARG A 51 -7.27 5.73 7.12
N VAL A 52 -8.12 6.43 6.35
CA VAL A 52 -9.46 5.93 5.95
C VAL A 52 -9.44 4.62 5.15
N ASP A 53 -8.32 4.31 4.49
CA ASP A 53 -8.14 3.17 3.60
C ASP A 53 -7.35 2.00 4.22
N ILE A 54 -7.08 2.04 5.54
CA ILE A 54 -6.22 1.06 6.22
C ILE A 54 -6.80 -0.36 6.20
N GLU A 55 -8.10 -0.49 6.45
CA GLU A 55 -8.78 -1.77 6.52
C GLU A 55 -8.94 -2.38 5.14
N ASN A 56 -9.41 -1.59 4.16
CA ASN A 56 -9.55 -2.05 2.79
C ASN A 56 -8.22 -2.51 2.18
N SER A 57 -7.14 -1.75 2.40
CA SER A 57 -5.80 -2.12 1.95
C SER A 57 -5.31 -3.41 2.60
N SER A 58 -5.62 -3.63 3.88
CA SER A 58 -5.22 -4.84 4.62
C SER A 58 -6.02 -6.07 4.20
N GLN A 59 -7.31 -5.92 3.89
CA GLN A 59 -8.16 -7.01 3.43
C GLN A 59 -7.77 -7.47 2.01
N GLU A 60 -7.60 -6.53 1.08
CA GLU A 60 -7.21 -6.86 -0.30
C GLU A 60 -5.83 -7.53 -0.35
N TYR A 61 -4.92 -7.14 0.55
CA TYR A 61 -3.64 -7.79 0.75
C TYR A 61 -3.75 -9.23 1.28
N ARG A 62 -4.64 -9.48 2.25
CA ARG A 62 -4.86 -10.81 2.84
C ARG A 62 -5.61 -11.78 1.93
N LEU A 63 -6.48 -11.26 1.05
CA LEU A 63 -7.29 -12.07 0.14
C LEU A 63 -6.49 -12.68 -1.03
N GLY A 64 -5.16 -12.54 -1.05
CA GLY A 64 -4.32 -13.24 -2.02
C GLY A 64 -4.38 -12.66 -3.43
N ALA A 65 -4.68 -11.36 -3.55
CA ALA A 65 -4.68 -10.67 -4.84
C ALA A 65 -3.31 -10.68 -5.55
N PHE A 66 -2.22 -11.03 -4.84
CA PHE A 66 -0.87 -11.25 -5.37
C PHE A 66 -0.01 -12.06 -4.36
N GLU A 67 1.07 -12.72 -4.82
CA GLU A 67 2.11 -13.28 -3.93
C GLU A 67 2.86 -12.12 -3.23
N PRO A 68 2.79 -12.01 -1.90
CA PRO A 68 3.33 -10.85 -1.21
C PRO A 68 4.86 -10.95 -1.05
N ALA A 69 5.58 -10.04 -1.71
CA ALA A 69 6.95 -9.65 -1.37
C ALA A 69 6.98 -8.53 -0.33
N VAL A 70 5.86 -7.84 -0.10
CA VAL A 70 5.70 -7.01 1.10
C VAL A 70 5.64 -7.96 2.32
N GLY A 71 6.43 -7.72 3.36
CA GLY A 71 6.49 -8.64 4.51
C GLY A 71 5.54 -8.24 5.63
N ALA A 72 5.29 -6.94 5.76
CA ALA A 72 4.46 -6.36 6.82
C ALA A 72 3.96 -4.97 6.41
N VAL A 73 2.72 -4.67 6.79
CA VAL A 73 2.22 -3.31 6.88
C VAL A 73 2.23 -2.95 8.36
N ALA A 74 3.16 -2.10 8.78
CA ALA A 74 3.26 -1.66 10.16
C ALA A 74 2.38 -0.41 10.38
N LEU A 75 1.57 -0.45 11.44
CA LEU A 75 0.71 0.66 11.81
C LEU A 75 1.43 1.59 12.78
N THR A 76 1.45 2.89 12.47
CA THR A 76 2.00 3.93 13.33
C THR A 76 0.88 4.80 13.88
N THR A 77 1.03 5.22 15.13
CA THR A 77 0.16 6.18 15.80
C THR A 77 0.95 7.47 16.02
N SER A 78 1.20 8.23 14.97
CA SER A 78 1.62 9.62 15.17
C SER A 78 0.39 10.47 15.46
N GLU A 79 0.49 11.42 16.39
CA GLU A 79 -0.59 12.38 16.63
C GLU A 79 -0.95 13.07 15.30
N PRO A 80 -2.24 13.10 14.91
CA PRO A 80 -2.63 13.78 13.69
C PRO A 80 -2.26 15.25 13.84
N ARG A 81 -1.37 15.73 12.96
CA ARG A 81 -0.98 17.14 12.92
C ARG A 81 -2.24 17.93 12.58
N GLN A 82 -2.86 18.55 13.59
CA GLN A 82 -3.99 19.44 13.38
C GLN A 82 -3.50 20.62 12.53
N SER A 83 -4.04 20.73 11.32
CA SER A 83 -3.88 21.88 10.43
C SER A 83 -5.25 22.42 10.07
#